data_AF-A0A6A4WWP2-F1
#
_entry.id   AF-A0A6A4WWP2-F1
#
_cell.length_a   1.000
_cell.length_b   1.000
_cell.length_c   1.000
_cell.angle_alpha   90.00
_cell.angle_beta   90.00
_cell.angle_gamma   90.00
#
_symmetry.space_group_name_H-M   'P 1'
#
loop_
_entity.id
_entity.type
_entity.pdbx_description
1 polymer ?
#
loop_
_entity_poly.entity_id
_entity_poly.type
_entity_poly.pdbx_seq_one_letter_code
_entity_poly.pdbx_strand_id
1 'polypeptide(L)'
;MMRHRVAADDSALPSVELAACLAGAPHRRRNYLRLLTAVEGERAANVSTETLALAVLTLRCMEARGGRRTEHHLTETTRRLAGRQRADGGFGDLQTTLLAHQALTAVTAAGWDSAASLRFILSKRGEDGSLGDVRLTAAAIGVLGGKSLLHVTDTPCHRGQRVGETASLPSDGGRANSELPPPPPPIEVTLWLWIGSEPDLIYRQLVSVQQNASVFECLQLAAQLNKHFQFSSELWPNGHYIHTIDGYRERKEGYRFWLLYTLDSAP
;
A
#
# COMPACT_ATOMS: atom_id res chain seq x y z
N MET A 1 24.29 -19.02 -2.84
CA MET A 1 24.15 -17.81 -3.70
C MET A 1 22.90 -17.97 -4.55
N MET A 2 21.70 -17.76 -3.98
CA MET A 2 20.44 -17.84 -4.73
C MET A 2 20.20 -16.49 -5.42
N ARG A 3 20.48 -16.42 -6.73
CA ARG A 3 19.97 -15.35 -7.59
C ARG A 3 18.67 -15.84 -8.19
N HIS A 4 17.56 -15.59 -7.50
CA HIS A 4 16.26 -15.68 -8.13
C HIS A 4 16.18 -14.53 -9.13
N ARG A 5 16.39 -14.81 -10.42
CA ARG A 5 16.05 -13.88 -11.49
C ARG A 5 14.54 -13.90 -11.64
N VAL A 6 13.87 -13.07 -10.86
CA VAL A 6 12.55 -12.54 -11.25
C VAL A 6 12.85 -11.57 -12.39
N ALA A 7 12.18 -11.72 -13.53
CA ALA A 7 12.15 -10.66 -14.54
C ALA A 7 11.53 -9.45 -13.86
N ALA A 8 12.38 -8.52 -13.42
CA ALA A 8 12.01 -7.43 -12.54
C ALA A 8 11.13 -6.45 -13.30
N ASP A 9 9.85 -6.42 -12.96
CA ASP A 9 9.08 -5.19 -13.06
C ASP A 9 9.90 -4.08 -12.39
N ASP A 10 10.24 -3.03 -13.15
CA ASP A 10 11.10 -1.94 -12.69
C ASP A 10 10.43 -1.14 -11.55
N SER A 11 9.14 -1.38 -11.27
CA SER A 11 8.38 -0.79 -10.16
C SER A 11 9.00 -1.07 -8.78
N ALA A 12 9.63 -2.23 -8.57
CA ALA A 12 10.28 -2.63 -7.32
C ALA A 12 11.74 -2.18 -7.22
N LEU A 13 12.33 -1.70 -8.31
CA LEU A 13 13.74 -1.28 -8.33
C LEU A 13 14.05 -0.16 -7.32
N PRO A 14 13.23 0.90 -7.18
CA PRO A 14 13.50 1.97 -6.23
C PRO A 14 13.54 1.49 -4.77
N SER A 15 12.61 0.64 -4.33
CA SER A 15 12.60 0.16 -2.94
C SER A 15 13.83 -0.68 -2.60
N VAL A 16 14.29 -1.52 -3.53
CA VAL A 16 15.51 -2.33 -3.37
C VAL A 16 16.76 -1.43 -3.31
N GLU A 17 16.87 -0.44 -4.19
CA GLU A 17 18.01 0.49 -4.19
C GLU A 17 18.00 1.42 -2.96
N LEU A 18 16.82 1.82 -2.48
CA LEU A 18 16.67 2.55 -1.21
C LEU A 18 17.20 1.71 -0.05
N ALA A 19 16.75 0.47 0.08
CA ALA A 19 17.22 -0.43 1.14
C ALA A 19 18.75 -0.65 1.08
N ALA A 20 19.30 -0.83 -0.12
CA ALA A 20 20.74 -0.95 -0.32
C ALA A 20 21.49 0.33 0.08
N CYS A 21 20.94 1.50 -0.26
CA CYS A 21 21.51 2.79 0.11
C CYS A 21 21.56 2.98 1.63
N LEU A 22 20.44 2.71 2.31
CA LEU A 22 20.31 2.81 3.76
C LEU A 22 21.24 1.82 4.48
N ALA A 23 21.47 0.64 3.91
CA ALA A 23 22.46 -0.32 4.40
C ALA A 23 23.92 0.09 4.12
N GLY A 24 24.16 1.21 3.44
CA GLY A 24 25.48 1.70 3.09
C GLY A 24 26.18 0.92 1.97
N ALA A 25 25.44 0.11 1.21
CA ALA A 25 25.98 -0.67 0.10
C ALA A 25 26.28 0.24 -1.12
N PRO A 26 27.33 -0.09 -1.91
CA PRO A 26 27.67 0.70 -3.09
C PRO A 26 26.66 0.53 -4.23
N HIS A 27 26.29 1.63 -4.88
CA HIS A 27 25.35 1.62 -6.00
C HIS A 27 25.99 1.12 -7.29
N ARG A 28 25.34 0.13 -7.91
CA ARG A 28 25.77 -0.38 -9.22
C ARG A 28 25.35 0.60 -10.31
N ARG A 29 26.27 0.96 -11.21
CA ARG A 29 26.00 1.87 -12.34
C ARG A 29 24.77 1.46 -13.15
N ARG A 30 24.61 0.16 -13.39
CA ARG A 30 23.48 -0.40 -14.12
C ARG A 30 22.14 -0.11 -13.44
N ASN A 31 22.05 -0.27 -12.12
CA ASN A 31 20.78 -0.10 -11.40
C ASN A 31 20.42 1.39 -11.29
N TYR A 32 21.41 2.25 -11.10
CA TYR A 32 21.23 3.70 -11.20
C TYR A 32 20.67 4.13 -12.56
N LEU A 33 21.27 3.67 -13.66
CA LEU A 33 20.77 4.01 -15.00
C LEU A 33 19.35 3.47 -15.23
N ARG A 34 19.05 2.25 -14.76
CA ARG A 34 17.69 1.69 -14.84
C ARG A 34 16.67 2.53 -14.06
N LEU A 35 17.03 2.97 -12.85
CA LEU A 35 16.20 3.84 -12.02
C LEU A 35 15.86 5.13 -12.79
N LEU A 36 16.87 5.79 -13.37
CA LEU A 36 16.65 7.01 -14.18
C LEU A 36 15.76 6.73 -15.39
N THR A 37 16.01 5.66 -16.14
CA THR A 37 15.14 5.31 -17.30
C THR A 37 13.71 4.98 -16.92
N ALA A 38 13.47 4.56 -15.67
CA ALA A 38 12.14 4.29 -15.17
C ALA A 38 11.39 5.57 -14.81
N VAL A 39 12.07 6.60 -14.28
CA VAL A 39 11.42 7.83 -13.76
C VAL A 39 11.58 9.06 -14.65
N GLU A 40 12.28 8.94 -15.76
CA GLU A 40 12.54 10.03 -16.72
C GLU A 40 12.00 9.74 -18.14
N GLY A 41 11.95 10.79 -18.96
CA GLY A 41 11.53 10.70 -20.36
C GLY A 41 10.03 10.43 -20.54
N GLU A 42 9.66 9.86 -21.69
CA GLU A 42 8.26 9.55 -22.04
C GLU A 42 7.64 8.50 -21.12
N ARG A 43 8.45 7.57 -20.58
CA ARG A 43 7.99 6.55 -19.65
C ARG A 43 7.55 7.14 -18.31
N ALA A 44 8.16 8.26 -17.89
CA ALA A 44 7.86 8.94 -16.64
C ALA A 44 6.39 9.38 -16.49
N ALA A 45 5.69 9.63 -17.61
CA ALA A 45 4.28 10.02 -17.58
C ALA A 45 3.39 8.94 -16.96
N ASN A 46 3.70 7.65 -17.21
CA ASN A 46 2.87 6.51 -16.80
C ASN A 46 3.39 5.80 -15.54
N VAL A 47 4.46 6.30 -14.93
CA VAL A 47 5.02 5.70 -13.70
C VAL A 47 4.02 5.83 -12.57
N SER A 48 3.93 4.85 -11.67
CA SER A 48 3.05 4.94 -10.50
C SER A 48 3.56 6.00 -9.50
N THR A 49 2.65 6.58 -8.71
CA THR A 49 3.03 7.52 -7.65
C THR A 49 3.95 6.87 -6.61
N GLU A 50 3.72 5.59 -6.30
CA GLU A 50 4.56 4.81 -5.38
C GLU A 50 6.00 4.70 -5.89
N THR A 51 6.18 4.35 -7.16
CA THR A 51 7.50 4.24 -7.79
C THR A 51 8.22 5.60 -7.80
N LEU A 52 7.52 6.71 -8.08
CA LEU A 52 8.11 8.05 -8.00
C LEU A 52 8.53 8.42 -6.57
N ALA A 53 7.67 8.18 -5.58
CA ALA A 53 7.97 8.50 -4.18
C ALA A 53 9.17 7.72 -3.65
N LEU A 54 9.25 6.42 -3.95
CA LEU A 54 10.41 5.60 -3.62
C LEU A 54 11.66 6.05 -4.37
N ALA A 55 11.54 6.49 -5.62
CA ALA A 55 12.67 7.00 -6.39
C ALA A 55 13.22 8.32 -5.81
N VAL A 56 12.35 9.24 -5.36
CA VAL A 56 12.77 10.46 -4.66
C VAL A 56 13.57 10.11 -3.39
N LEU A 57 13.05 9.21 -2.56
CA LEU A 57 13.75 8.75 -1.35
C LEU A 57 15.10 8.10 -1.70
N THR A 58 15.13 7.27 -2.74
CA THR A 58 16.35 6.59 -3.21
C THR A 58 17.41 7.59 -3.66
N LEU A 59 17.03 8.52 -4.54
CA LEU A 59 17.93 9.55 -5.06
C LEU A 59 18.45 10.46 -3.95
N ARG A 60 17.60 10.83 -2.98
CA ARG A 60 18.01 11.62 -1.81
C ARG A 60 19.02 10.87 -0.95
N CYS A 61 18.83 9.57 -0.74
CA CYS A 61 19.79 8.75 -0.01
C CYS A 61 21.14 8.67 -0.75
N MET A 62 21.11 8.46 -2.07
CA MET A 62 22.33 8.41 -2.90
C MET A 62 23.11 9.73 -2.85
N GLU A 63 22.40 10.86 -2.92
CA GLU A 63 22.97 12.21 -2.82
C GLU A 63 23.67 12.44 -1.48
N ALA A 64 23.00 12.11 -0.37
CA ALA A 64 23.54 12.28 0.97
C ALA A 64 24.82 11.46 1.22
N ARG A 65 25.01 10.35 0.50
CA ARG A 65 26.21 9.50 0.58
C ARG A 65 27.32 9.91 -0.40
N GLY A 66 27.22 11.07 -1.04
CA GLY A 66 28.22 11.58 -1.98
C GLY A 66 28.27 10.82 -3.32
N GLY A 67 27.21 10.07 -3.65
CA GLY A 67 27.16 9.26 -4.87
C GLY A 67 26.62 10.02 -6.07
N ARG A 68 27.48 10.41 -7.02
CA ARG A 68 27.13 10.98 -8.36
C ARG A 68 26.31 12.29 -8.30
N ARG A 69 26.23 13.01 -9.42
CA ARG A 69 25.37 14.21 -9.56
C ARG A 69 23.91 13.78 -9.73
N THR A 70 23.23 13.46 -8.63
CA THR A 70 21.80 13.10 -8.59
C THR A 70 20.86 14.30 -8.50
N GLU A 71 21.38 15.49 -8.18
CA GLU A 71 20.61 16.70 -7.86
C GLU A 71 19.58 17.08 -8.94
N HIS A 72 19.98 17.04 -10.21
CA HIS A 72 19.08 17.33 -11.33
C HIS A 72 17.92 16.31 -11.40
N HIS A 73 18.26 15.03 -11.33
CA HIS A 73 17.30 13.92 -11.37
C HIS A 73 16.37 13.94 -10.15
N LEU A 74 16.90 14.28 -8.98
CA LEU A 74 16.13 14.43 -7.74
C LEU A 74 15.14 15.59 -7.87
N THR A 75 15.58 16.75 -8.34
CA THR A 75 14.73 17.93 -8.54
C THR A 75 13.60 17.65 -9.53
N GLU A 76 13.91 17.04 -10.69
CA GLU A 76 12.93 16.67 -11.71
C GLU A 76 11.89 15.67 -11.18
N THR A 77 12.35 14.59 -10.53
CA THR A 77 11.47 13.55 -9.99
C THR A 77 10.59 14.10 -8.87
N THR A 78 11.15 14.98 -8.02
CA THR A 78 10.41 15.65 -6.93
C THR A 78 9.30 16.53 -7.46
N ARG A 79 9.58 17.35 -8.48
CA ARG A 79 8.56 18.21 -9.10
C ARG A 79 7.42 17.39 -9.70
N ARG A 80 7.74 16.28 -10.36
CA ARG A 80 6.74 15.36 -10.92
C ARG A 80 5.87 14.75 -9.85
N LEU A 81 6.46 14.33 -8.73
CA LEU A 81 5.70 13.79 -7.61
C LEU A 81 4.80 14.85 -6.97
N ALA A 82 5.33 16.05 -6.69
CA ALA A 82 4.57 17.16 -6.11
C ALA A 82 3.36 17.53 -6.98
N GLY A 83 3.55 17.58 -8.31
CA GLY A 83 2.48 17.84 -9.28
C GLY A 83 1.38 16.78 -9.36
N ARG A 84 1.51 15.63 -8.68
CA ARG A 84 0.48 14.59 -8.60
C ARG A 84 -0.47 14.75 -7.41
N GLN A 85 -0.30 15.79 -6.59
CA GLN A 85 -1.25 16.06 -5.53
C GLN A 85 -2.61 16.42 -6.12
N ARG A 86 -3.64 15.70 -5.70
CA ARG A 86 -5.03 15.94 -6.12
C ARG A 86 -5.65 17.05 -5.27
N ALA A 87 -6.79 17.58 -5.73
CA ALA A 87 -7.51 18.65 -5.02
C ALA A 87 -7.97 18.25 -3.61
N ASP A 88 -8.13 16.94 -3.34
CA ASP A 88 -8.45 16.41 -2.01
C ASP A 88 -7.23 16.34 -1.06
N GLY A 89 -6.05 16.75 -1.53
CA GLY A 89 -4.78 16.72 -0.80
C GLY A 89 -4.03 15.39 -0.90
N GLY A 90 -4.66 14.33 -1.43
CA GLY A 90 -4.07 13.01 -1.56
C GLY A 90 -3.29 12.81 -2.87
N PHE A 91 -2.55 11.70 -2.95
CA PHE A 91 -1.77 11.30 -4.15
C PHE A 91 -2.26 9.99 -4.78
N GLY A 92 -3.55 9.69 -4.58
CA GLY A 92 -4.20 8.43 -4.95
C GLY A 92 -4.88 7.85 -3.73
N ASP A 93 -4.53 6.61 -3.37
CA ASP A 93 -5.00 5.99 -2.13
C ASP A 93 -4.18 6.43 -0.90
N LEU A 94 -4.50 5.84 0.26
CA LEU A 94 -3.82 6.12 1.51
C LEU A 94 -2.33 5.69 1.49
N GLN A 95 -2.01 4.54 0.90
CA GLN A 95 -0.62 4.05 0.80
C GLN A 95 0.24 5.00 -0.04
N THR A 96 -0.23 5.37 -1.24
CA THR A 96 0.50 6.28 -2.11
C THR A 96 0.63 7.67 -1.51
N THR A 97 -0.41 8.15 -0.80
CA THR A 97 -0.37 9.44 -0.10
C THR A 97 0.64 9.45 1.04
N LEU A 98 0.67 8.40 1.87
CA LEU A 98 1.65 8.27 2.95
C LEU A 98 3.08 8.28 2.40
N LEU A 99 3.34 7.52 1.35
CA LEU A 99 4.67 7.42 0.77
C LEU A 99 5.11 8.71 0.07
N ALA A 100 4.21 9.35 -0.68
CA ALA A 100 4.47 10.65 -1.30
C ALA A 100 4.75 11.73 -0.25
N HIS A 101 3.99 11.75 0.85
CA HIS A 101 4.23 12.66 1.96
C HIS A 101 5.62 12.45 2.56
N GLN A 102 6.00 11.19 2.85
CA GLN A 102 7.35 10.87 3.36
C GLN A 102 8.45 11.35 2.41
N ALA A 103 8.28 11.12 1.10
CA ALA A 103 9.26 11.50 0.09
C ALA A 103 9.42 13.02 -0.04
N LEU A 104 8.32 13.75 -0.15
CA LEU A 104 8.33 15.20 -0.34
C LEU A 104 8.82 15.93 0.91
N THR A 105 8.45 15.46 2.11
CA THR A 105 8.97 15.98 3.37
C THR A 105 10.47 15.70 3.54
N ALA A 106 10.95 14.51 3.17
CA ALA A 106 12.36 14.14 3.29
C ALA A 106 13.31 14.98 2.44
N VAL A 107 12.82 15.59 1.35
CA VAL A 107 13.59 16.46 0.46
C VAL A 107 13.19 17.93 0.58
N THR A 108 12.34 18.28 1.56
CA THR A 108 11.83 19.65 1.76
C THR A 108 11.27 20.24 0.46
N ALA A 109 10.47 19.45 -0.27
CA ALA A 109 9.95 19.84 -1.57
C ALA A 109 9.01 21.04 -1.50
N ALA A 110 9.09 21.92 -2.48
CA ALA A 110 8.10 22.97 -2.74
C ALA A 110 7.03 22.48 -3.74
N GLY A 111 5.93 23.23 -3.86
CA GLY A 111 4.90 22.98 -4.88
C GLY A 111 3.87 21.90 -4.53
N TRP A 112 3.73 21.58 -3.24
CA TRP A 112 2.67 20.71 -2.72
C TRP A 112 2.19 21.24 -1.36
N ASP A 113 0.95 20.92 -1.00
CA ASP A 113 0.32 21.29 0.26
C ASP A 113 0.42 20.14 1.26
N SER A 114 1.42 20.23 2.15
CA SER A 114 1.63 19.26 3.23
C SER A 114 0.43 19.19 4.20
N ALA A 115 -0.20 20.33 4.50
CA ALA A 115 -1.34 20.37 5.42
C ALA A 115 -2.60 19.73 4.80
N ALA A 116 -2.85 19.90 3.51
CA ALA A 116 -3.91 19.17 2.80
C ALA A 116 -3.64 17.66 2.79
N SER A 117 -2.39 17.24 2.55
CA SER A 117 -2.01 15.83 2.61
C SER A 117 -2.22 15.20 3.99
N LEU A 118 -1.86 15.91 5.07
CA LEU A 118 -2.12 15.46 6.44
C LEU A 118 -3.62 15.36 6.74
N ARG A 119 -4.42 16.34 6.30
CA ARG A 119 -5.89 16.29 6.42
C ARG A 119 -6.48 15.10 5.68
N PHE A 120 -5.98 14.78 4.48
CA PHE A 120 -6.37 13.58 3.74
C PHE A 120 -6.03 12.30 4.51
N ILE A 121 -4.83 12.19 5.06
CA ILE A 121 -4.42 11.01 5.85
C ILE A 121 -5.33 10.85 7.08
N LEU A 122 -5.58 11.94 7.80
CA LEU A 122 -6.42 11.94 9.00
C LEU A 122 -7.89 11.64 8.71
N SER A 123 -8.39 12.00 7.52
CA SER A 123 -9.77 11.69 7.13
C SER A 123 -10.01 10.21 6.80
N LYS A 124 -8.94 9.41 6.66
CA LYS A 124 -9.04 7.95 6.46
C LYS A 124 -9.03 7.15 7.76
N ARG A 125 -8.98 7.84 8.90
CA ARG A 125 -8.97 7.21 10.23
C ARG A 125 -10.32 6.55 10.52
N GLY A 126 -10.30 5.29 10.95
CA GLY A 126 -11.47 4.59 11.48
C GLY A 126 -11.88 5.08 12.87
N GLU A 127 -13.03 4.64 13.36
CA GLU A 127 -13.52 5.02 14.70
C GLU A 127 -12.58 4.59 15.83
N ASP A 128 -11.87 3.47 15.63
CA ASP A 128 -10.84 2.93 16.52
C ASP A 128 -9.49 3.67 16.43
N GLY A 129 -9.38 4.67 15.57
CA GLY A 129 -8.15 5.39 15.31
C GLY A 129 -7.19 4.72 14.33
N SER A 130 -7.51 3.51 13.84
CA SER A 130 -6.70 2.80 12.85
C SER A 130 -6.81 3.44 11.47
N LEU A 131 -5.85 3.11 10.60
CA LEU A 131 -5.81 3.55 9.21
C LEU A 131 -5.93 2.36 8.24
N GLY A 132 -6.81 1.41 8.58
CA GLY A 132 -7.14 0.24 7.77
C GLY A 132 -6.33 -1.01 8.13
N ASP A 133 -5.00 -0.93 8.11
CA ASP A 133 -4.14 -2.05 8.53
C ASP A 133 -2.92 -1.58 9.33
N VAL A 134 -2.22 -2.54 9.96
CA VAL A 134 -1.05 -2.25 10.82
C VAL A 134 0.08 -1.57 10.04
N ARG A 135 0.28 -1.91 8.77
CA ARG A 135 1.34 -1.34 7.92
C ARG A 135 1.03 0.14 7.61
N LEU A 136 -0.20 0.43 7.19
CA LEU A 136 -0.65 1.79 6.90
C LEU A 136 -0.68 2.65 8.16
N THR A 137 -1.13 2.08 9.28
CA THR A 137 -1.11 2.75 10.59
C THR A 137 0.33 3.06 11.03
N ALA A 138 1.25 2.10 10.93
CA ALA A 138 2.66 2.32 11.26
C ALA A 138 3.33 3.37 10.35
N ALA A 139 3.06 3.32 9.05
CA ALA A 139 3.56 4.32 8.10
C ALA A 139 3.01 5.72 8.40
N ALA A 140 1.73 5.82 8.76
CA ALA A 140 1.10 7.07 9.16
C ALA A 140 1.66 7.64 10.46
N ILE A 141 1.94 6.81 11.46
CA ILE A 141 2.62 7.25 12.68
C ILE A 141 3.98 7.87 12.33
N GLY A 142 4.73 7.24 11.41
CA GLY A 142 5.96 7.80 10.88
C GLY A 142 5.76 9.19 10.26
N VAL A 143 4.78 9.32 9.35
CA VAL A 143 4.43 10.60 8.71
C VAL A 143 4.05 11.68 9.71
N LEU A 144 3.16 11.36 10.65
CA LEU A 144 2.68 12.30 11.68
C LEU A 144 3.81 12.72 12.64
N GLY A 145 4.80 11.86 12.86
CA GLY A 145 6.03 12.17 13.59
C GLY A 145 7.08 12.91 12.77
N GLY A 146 6.77 13.33 11.53
CA GLY A 146 7.71 13.98 10.62
C GLY A 146 8.84 13.08 10.15
N LYS A 147 8.66 11.76 10.21
CA LYS A 147 9.65 10.76 9.81
C LYS A 147 9.36 10.21 8.42
N SER A 148 10.42 9.75 7.78
CA SER A 148 10.40 9.09 6.48
C SER A 148 11.23 7.81 6.54
N LEU A 149 11.16 7.01 5.48
CA LEU A 149 12.01 5.81 5.34
C LEU A 149 13.52 6.11 5.41
N LEU A 150 13.94 7.35 5.19
CA LEU A 150 15.35 7.74 5.37
C LEU A 150 15.82 7.74 6.83
N HIS A 151 14.89 7.84 7.78
CA HIS A 151 15.21 7.93 9.21
C HIS A 151 15.37 6.57 9.88
N VAL A 152 15.19 5.47 9.13
CA VAL A 152 15.28 4.10 9.68
C VAL A 152 16.65 3.84 10.31
N THR A 153 17.73 4.37 9.72
CA THR A 153 19.10 4.19 10.23
C THR A 153 19.44 5.07 11.42
N ASP A 154 18.73 6.19 11.57
CA ASP A 154 19.06 7.25 12.54
C ASP A 154 18.15 7.18 13.78
N THR A 155 17.29 6.16 13.86
CA THR A 155 16.36 5.97 14.96
C THR A 155 17.10 5.32 16.15
N PRO A 156 17.23 6.01 17.30
CA PRO A 156 17.92 5.45 18.46
C PRO A 156 17.17 4.22 18.98
N CYS A 157 17.86 3.09 19.00
CA CYS A 157 17.32 1.86 19.58
C CYS A 157 17.52 1.89 21.10
N HIS A 158 16.50 2.35 21.84
CA HIS A 158 16.49 2.26 23.30
C HIS A 158 16.24 0.81 23.72
N ARG A 159 17.32 0.03 23.83
CA ARG A 159 17.29 -1.33 24.37
C ARG A 159 17.00 -1.24 25.87
N GLY A 160 15.72 -1.38 26.26
CA GLY A 160 15.33 -1.52 27.66
C GLY A 160 14.43 -0.44 28.25
N GLN A 161 13.91 0.50 27.46
CA GLN A 161 12.82 1.34 27.96
C GLN A 161 11.55 0.49 27.97
N ARG A 162 11.16 -0.01 29.16
CA ARG A 162 9.79 -0.45 29.39
C ARG A 162 8.91 0.71 28.93
N VAL A 163 8.06 0.47 27.94
CA VAL A 163 6.94 1.37 27.64
C VAL A 163 6.31 1.65 28.99
N GLY A 164 6.41 2.91 29.45
CA GLY A 164 5.86 3.32 30.72
C GLY A 164 4.41 2.84 30.76
N GLU A 165 4.04 2.25 31.89
CA GLU A 165 2.70 1.76 32.19
C GLU A 165 1.67 2.59 31.46
N THR A 166 0.83 1.89 30.70
CA THR A 166 -0.46 2.33 30.22
C THR A 166 -0.92 3.56 30.98
N ALA A 167 -0.90 4.73 30.33
CA ALA A 167 -1.89 5.72 30.63
C ALA A 167 -3.21 4.99 30.35
N SER A 168 -3.76 4.35 31.38
CA SER A 168 -5.06 3.74 31.35
C SER A 168 -5.97 4.83 30.82
N LEU A 169 -6.44 4.65 29.58
CA LEU A 169 -7.65 5.30 29.12
C LEU A 169 -8.65 5.12 30.27
N PRO A 170 -9.33 6.18 30.74
CA PRO A 170 -10.29 6.04 31.82
C PRO A 170 -11.29 4.95 31.39
N SER A 171 -11.13 3.79 32.02
CA SER A 171 -12.05 2.68 31.90
C SER A 171 -13.27 3.15 32.67
N ASP A 172 -14.24 3.70 31.95
CA ASP A 172 -15.51 4.10 32.53
C ASP A 172 -16.11 2.84 33.17
N GLY A 173 -16.03 2.79 34.50
CA GLY A 173 -16.35 1.65 35.35
C GLY A 173 -17.86 1.47 35.51
N GLY A 174 -18.62 1.72 34.45
CA GLY A 174 -20.03 1.41 34.38
C GLY A 174 -20.20 -0.09 34.17
N ARG A 175 -20.25 -0.87 35.26
CA ARG A 175 -20.95 -2.17 35.26
C ARG A 175 -22.44 -1.91 35.01
N ALA A 176 -22.80 -1.70 33.75
CA ALA A 176 -24.14 -1.99 33.30
C ALA A 176 -24.15 -3.49 32.94
N ASN A 177 -25.04 -4.25 33.58
CA ASN A 177 -25.48 -5.53 33.05
C ASN A 177 -26.20 -5.23 31.73
N SER A 178 -25.46 -4.99 30.64
CA SER A 178 -26.02 -4.97 29.30
C SER A 178 -26.05 -6.41 28.82
N GLU A 179 -27.25 -6.98 28.88
CA GLU A 179 -27.67 -8.03 27.95
C GLU A 179 -27.15 -7.63 26.57
N LEU A 180 -26.20 -8.41 26.03
CA LEU A 180 -25.59 -8.11 24.74
C LEU A 180 -26.75 -8.04 23.73
N PRO A 181 -26.94 -6.92 23.01
CA PRO A 181 -28.01 -6.85 22.02
C PRO A 181 -27.88 -8.04 21.07
N PRO A 182 -29.01 -8.65 20.66
CA PRO A 182 -28.97 -9.79 19.76
C PRO A 182 -28.12 -9.44 18.54
N PRO A 183 -27.26 -10.37 18.06
CA PRO A 183 -26.39 -10.09 16.93
C PRO A 183 -27.24 -9.58 15.76
N PRO A 184 -26.78 -8.53 15.06
CA PRO A 184 -27.53 -7.98 13.95
C PRO A 184 -27.83 -9.08 12.93
N PRO A 185 -28.96 -8.98 12.20
CA PRO A 185 -29.31 -9.98 11.21
C PRO A 185 -28.21 -10.06 10.12
N PRO A 186 -27.94 -11.27 9.59
CA PRO A 186 -26.98 -11.43 8.52
C PRO A 186 -27.44 -10.68 7.27
N ILE A 187 -26.46 -10.18 6.52
CA ILE A 187 -26.66 -9.50 5.25
C ILE A 187 -26.44 -10.47 4.09
N GLU A 188 -27.09 -10.21 2.97
CA GLU A 188 -26.89 -10.96 1.73
C GLU A 188 -25.95 -10.21 0.80
N VAL A 189 -24.90 -10.90 0.33
CA VAL A 189 -23.92 -10.37 -0.61
C VAL A 189 -23.95 -11.22 -1.87
N THR A 190 -24.10 -10.58 -3.03
CA THR A 190 -24.01 -11.26 -4.33
C THR A 190 -22.60 -11.11 -4.89
N LEU A 191 -21.93 -12.23 -5.11
CA LEU A 191 -20.63 -12.28 -5.77
C LEU A 191 -20.81 -12.62 -7.25
N TRP A 192 -20.14 -11.85 -8.09
CA TRP A 192 -20.05 -12.07 -9.53
C TRP A 192 -18.60 -12.41 -9.88
N LEU A 193 -18.40 -13.49 -10.63
CA LEU A 193 -17.10 -13.93 -11.12
C LEU A 193 -17.11 -13.89 -12.64
N TRP A 194 -16.25 -13.05 -13.23
CA TRP A 194 -16.05 -12.93 -14.66
C TRP A 194 -14.68 -13.48 -15.03
N ILE A 195 -14.64 -14.39 -16.01
CA ILE A 195 -13.39 -15.00 -16.47
C ILE A 195 -13.22 -14.71 -17.96
N GLY A 196 -12.18 -13.94 -18.29
CA GLY A 196 -11.84 -13.60 -19.66
C GLY A 196 -12.12 -12.13 -20.00
N SER A 197 -11.86 -11.80 -21.26
CA SER A 197 -12.04 -10.44 -21.82
C SER A 197 -13.44 -10.21 -22.39
N GLU A 198 -14.20 -11.29 -22.58
CA GLU A 198 -15.57 -11.31 -23.06
C GLU A 198 -16.46 -11.92 -21.95
N PRO A 199 -17.66 -11.38 -21.69
CA PRO A 199 -18.53 -11.77 -20.57
C PRO A 199 -19.21 -13.14 -20.75
N ASP A 200 -18.54 -14.10 -21.40
CA ASP A 200 -19.14 -15.39 -21.73
C ASP A 200 -19.22 -16.32 -20.52
N LEU A 201 -18.33 -16.12 -19.54
CA LEU A 201 -18.23 -16.91 -18.32
C LEU A 201 -18.49 -16.00 -17.11
N ILE A 202 -19.78 -15.79 -16.85
CA ILE A 202 -20.27 -15.09 -15.66
C ILE A 202 -20.88 -16.11 -14.71
N TYR A 203 -20.28 -16.25 -13.53
CA TYR A 203 -20.87 -17.00 -12.42
C TYR A 203 -21.39 -16.04 -11.36
N ARG A 204 -22.51 -16.41 -10.75
CA ARG A 204 -23.16 -15.66 -9.67
C ARG A 204 -23.33 -16.56 -8.46
N GLN A 205 -23.01 -16.05 -7.28
CA GLN A 205 -23.28 -16.72 -6.02
C GLN A 205 -23.80 -15.73 -4.97
N LEU A 206 -24.96 -16.03 -4.40
CA LEU A 206 -25.47 -15.32 -3.22
C LEU A 206 -24.92 -15.99 -1.96
N VAL A 207 -24.40 -15.20 -1.03
CA VAL A 207 -23.93 -15.67 0.28
C VAL A 207 -24.57 -14.83 1.39
N SER A 208 -24.89 -15.47 2.51
CA SER A 208 -25.38 -14.82 3.71
C SER A 208 -24.25 -14.74 4.74
N VAL A 209 -23.92 -13.53 5.19
CA VAL A 209 -22.78 -13.26 6.06
C VAL A 209 -23.16 -12.32 7.20
N GLN A 210 -22.42 -12.38 8.30
CA GLN A 210 -22.59 -11.41 9.38
C GLN A 210 -22.15 -10.02 8.91
N GLN A 211 -22.71 -8.98 9.55
CA GLN A 211 -22.23 -7.62 9.31
C GLN A 211 -20.73 -7.52 9.65
N ASN A 212 -20.00 -6.71 8.89
CA ASN A 212 -18.54 -6.56 8.95
C ASN A 212 -17.72 -7.77 8.49
N ALA A 213 -18.35 -8.75 7.83
CA ALA A 213 -17.63 -9.81 7.16
C ALA A 213 -16.77 -9.26 6.01
N SER A 214 -15.58 -9.82 5.85
CA SER A 214 -14.65 -9.53 4.76
C SER A 214 -15.08 -10.19 3.45
N VAL A 215 -14.66 -9.62 2.32
CA VAL A 215 -14.85 -10.26 1.01
C VAL A 215 -14.19 -11.64 0.95
N PHE A 216 -13.10 -11.84 1.69
CA PHE A 216 -12.43 -13.13 1.77
C PHE A 216 -13.33 -14.21 2.40
N GLU A 217 -14.04 -13.88 3.48
CA GLU A 217 -15.02 -14.78 4.11
C GLU A 217 -16.20 -15.06 3.16
N CYS A 218 -16.68 -14.03 2.45
CA CYS A 218 -17.71 -14.22 1.42
C CYS A 218 -17.26 -15.22 0.34
N LEU A 219 -16.01 -15.12 -0.13
CA LEU A 219 -15.44 -16.05 -1.11
C LEU A 219 -15.27 -17.46 -0.55
N GLN A 220 -14.88 -17.61 0.72
CA GLN A 220 -14.79 -18.93 1.37
C GLN A 220 -16.16 -19.62 1.42
N LEU A 221 -17.22 -18.89 1.74
CA LEU A 221 -18.57 -19.41 1.72
C LEU A 221 -19.03 -19.73 0.29
N ALA A 222 -18.75 -18.85 -0.66
CA ALA A 222 -19.08 -19.09 -2.07
C ALA A 222 -18.40 -20.35 -2.62
N ALA A 223 -17.14 -20.60 -2.26
CA ALA A 223 -16.38 -21.79 -2.66
C ALA A 223 -17.00 -23.09 -2.11
N GLN A 224 -17.64 -23.05 -0.93
CA GLN A 224 -18.35 -24.20 -0.37
C GLN A 224 -19.65 -24.49 -1.13
N LEU A 225 -20.33 -23.44 -1.61
CA LEU A 225 -21.62 -23.55 -2.28
C LEU A 225 -21.49 -23.83 -3.78
N ASN A 226 -20.43 -23.34 -4.40
CA ASN A 226 -20.25 -23.40 -5.85
C ASN A 226 -18.79 -23.67 -6.21
N LYS A 227 -18.58 -24.77 -6.95
CA LYS A 227 -17.26 -25.20 -7.41
C LYS A 227 -16.52 -24.12 -8.21
N HIS A 228 -17.24 -23.26 -8.92
CA HIS A 228 -16.63 -22.18 -9.72
C HIS A 228 -16.01 -21.08 -8.85
N PHE A 229 -16.38 -20.99 -7.57
CA PHE A 229 -15.79 -20.06 -6.63
C PHE A 229 -14.62 -20.67 -5.84
N GLN A 230 -14.22 -21.92 -6.12
CA GLN A 230 -13.02 -22.50 -5.52
C GLN A 230 -11.80 -21.67 -5.88
N PHE A 231 -11.03 -21.27 -4.87
CA PHE A 231 -9.90 -20.37 -5.04
C PHE A 231 -8.68 -20.82 -4.25
N SER A 232 -7.53 -20.26 -4.58
CA SER A 232 -6.29 -20.40 -3.81
C SER A 232 -5.74 -19.02 -3.49
N SER A 233 -5.26 -18.86 -2.26
CA SER A 233 -4.65 -17.64 -1.76
C SER A 233 -3.33 -17.91 -1.05
N GLU A 234 -2.50 -16.88 -1.00
CA GLU A 234 -1.27 -16.85 -0.22
C GLU A 234 -1.39 -15.77 0.86
N LEU A 235 -0.83 -16.02 2.04
CA LEU A 235 -0.76 -15.00 3.09
C LEU A 235 0.42 -14.07 2.81
N TRP A 236 0.11 -12.80 2.55
CA TRP A 236 1.08 -11.73 2.37
C TRP A 236 1.09 -10.84 3.64
N PRO A 237 2.10 -9.99 3.84
CA PRO A 237 2.14 -9.06 4.97
C PRO A 237 0.90 -8.15 5.10
N ASN A 238 0.16 -7.97 4.00
CA ASN A 238 -1.00 -7.09 3.91
C ASN A 238 -2.34 -7.87 3.94
N GLY A 239 -2.31 -9.17 4.20
CA GLY A 239 -3.48 -10.05 4.18
C GLY A 239 -3.44 -11.12 3.09
N HIS A 240 -4.59 -11.71 2.79
CA HIS A 240 -4.70 -12.79 1.80
C HIS A 240 -4.66 -12.26 0.37
N TYR A 241 -3.70 -12.76 -0.41
CA TYR A 241 -3.59 -12.50 -1.85
C TYR A 241 -4.20 -13.65 -2.64
N ILE A 242 -5.29 -13.39 -3.36
CA ILE A 242 -5.97 -14.41 -4.19
C ILE A 242 -5.31 -14.44 -5.57
N HIS A 243 -4.72 -15.59 -5.92
CA HIS A 243 -3.97 -15.74 -7.17
C HIS A 243 -4.63 -16.75 -8.14
N THR A 244 -5.65 -17.50 -7.71
CA THR A 244 -6.32 -18.51 -8.53
C THR A 244 -7.78 -18.64 -8.15
N ILE A 245 -8.69 -18.61 -9.13
CA ILE A 245 -10.13 -18.85 -8.95
C ILE A 245 -10.60 -19.77 -10.10
N ASP A 246 -11.43 -20.77 -9.81
CA ASP A 246 -11.91 -21.79 -10.75
C ASP A 246 -10.78 -22.51 -11.53
N GLY A 247 -9.62 -22.69 -10.88
CA GLY A 247 -8.42 -23.25 -11.51
C GLY A 247 -7.66 -22.28 -12.45
N TYR A 248 -8.19 -21.09 -12.73
CA TYR A 248 -7.51 -20.06 -13.52
C TYR A 248 -6.52 -19.29 -12.64
N ARG A 249 -5.23 -19.54 -12.83
CA ARG A 249 -4.15 -18.83 -12.14
C ARG A 249 -3.77 -17.55 -12.88
N GLU A 250 -3.49 -16.50 -12.11
CA GLU A 250 -2.93 -15.24 -12.63
C GLU A 250 -1.66 -15.47 -13.46
N ARG A 251 -1.41 -14.60 -14.44
CA ARG A 251 -0.23 -14.67 -15.30
C ARG A 251 0.38 -13.29 -15.47
N LYS A 252 1.50 -13.05 -14.77
CA LYS A 252 2.24 -11.78 -14.79
C LYS A 252 2.74 -11.43 -16.20
N GLU A 253 3.26 -12.41 -16.94
CA GLU A 253 3.79 -12.19 -18.30
C GLU A 253 2.72 -11.77 -19.32
N GLY A 254 1.45 -12.11 -19.07
CA GLY A 254 0.32 -11.72 -19.90
C GLY A 254 -0.53 -10.59 -19.32
N TYR A 255 -0.07 -9.96 -18.23
CA TYR A 255 -0.83 -8.95 -17.47
C TYR A 255 -2.26 -9.39 -17.09
N ARG A 256 -2.43 -10.68 -16.74
CA ARG A 256 -3.72 -11.23 -16.32
C ARG A 256 -3.76 -11.37 -14.81
N PHE A 257 -4.61 -10.58 -14.17
CA PHE A 257 -4.77 -10.50 -12.72
C PHE A 257 -6.24 -10.61 -12.32
N TRP A 258 -6.47 -11.02 -11.08
CA TRP A 258 -7.80 -10.95 -10.47
C TRP A 258 -8.05 -9.54 -9.94
N LEU A 259 -9.20 -8.96 -10.28
CA LEU A 259 -9.61 -7.64 -9.85
C LEU A 259 -10.84 -7.76 -8.98
N LEU A 260 -10.80 -7.12 -7.82
CA LEU A 260 -11.94 -6.97 -6.93
C LEU A 260 -12.50 -5.57 -7.07
N TYR A 261 -13.81 -5.46 -7.31
CA TYR A 261 -14.53 -4.19 -7.39
C TYR A 261 -15.97 -4.38 -6.95
N THR A 262 -16.60 -3.27 -6.58
CA THR A 262 -18.03 -3.21 -6.24
C THR A 262 -18.83 -2.78 -7.46
N LEU A 263 -20.03 -3.33 -7.61
CA LEU A 263 -20.97 -2.96 -8.67
C LEU A 263 -22.15 -2.19 -8.06
N ASP A 264 -22.55 -1.10 -8.69
CA ASP A 264 -23.72 -0.29 -8.26
C ASP A 264 -25.05 -0.99 -8.60
N SER A 265 -25.05 -1.85 -9.62
CA SER A 265 -26.18 -2.66 -10.06
C SER A 265 -25.72 -4.02 -10.55
N ALA A 266 -26.66 -4.96 -10.69
CA ALA A 266 -26.36 -6.21 -11.39
C ALA A 266 -25.83 -5.89 -12.82
N PRO A 267 -24.81 -6.65 -13.28
CA PRO A 267 -24.25 -6.51 -14.62
C PRO A 267 -25.16 -7.04 -15.72
#